data_AF-A0A2H6GU04-F1
#
_entry.id   AF-A0A2H6GU04-F1
#
_cell.length_a   1.000
_cell.length_b   1.000
_cell.length_c   1.000
_cell.angle_alpha   90.00
_cell.angle_beta   90.00
_cell.angle_gamma   90.00
#
_symmetry.space_group_name_H-M   'P 1'
#
loop_
_entity.id
_entity.type
_entity.pdbx_description
1 polymer ?
#
loop_
_entity_poly.entity_id
_entity_poly.type
_entity_poly.pdbx_seq_one_letter_code
_entity_poly.pdbx_strand_id
1 'polypeptide(L)'
;MKENGKTRVLKMNMNTHTVDGFSGHSDRNQLMNYVKRLNQKPERILTCHGEESKCTELAYSLYKTMRTETKAPQNIEVLRLK
;
A
#
# COMPACT_ATOMS: atom_id res chain seq x y z
N MET A 1 -9.86 6.57 -29.85
CA MET A 1 -10.07 5.78 -31.08
C MET A 1 -11.45 5.15 -31.06
N LYS A 2 -12.46 5.83 -31.62
CA LYS A 2 -13.77 5.24 -31.96
C LYS A 2 -13.98 5.52 -33.45
N GLU A 3 -14.04 4.48 -34.27
CA GLU A 3 -14.63 4.60 -35.62
C GLU A 3 -16.13 4.39 -35.45
N ASN A 4 -16.93 5.42 -35.74
CA ASN A 4 -18.40 5.37 -35.70
C ASN A 4 -19.02 4.89 -34.37
N GLY A 5 -18.40 5.23 -33.23
CA GLY A 5 -18.97 5.00 -31.90
C GLY A 5 -18.82 3.57 -31.34
N LYS A 6 -18.30 2.62 -32.12
CA LYS A 6 -18.15 1.21 -31.69
C LYS A 6 -16.80 0.97 -31.01
N THR A 7 -16.80 0.15 -29.96
CA THR A 7 -15.58 -0.29 -29.27
C THR A 7 -14.76 -1.20 -30.18
N ARG A 8 -13.46 -0.94 -30.29
CA ARG A 8 -12.52 -1.76 -31.07
C ARG A 8 -11.57 -2.49 -30.14
N VAL A 9 -11.47 -3.82 -30.30
CA VAL A 9 -10.48 -4.64 -29.60
C VAL A 9 -9.17 -4.58 -30.38
N LEU A 10 -8.07 -4.22 -29.70
CA LEU A 10 -6.73 -4.23 -30.26
C LEU A 10 -5.97 -5.43 -29.69
N LYS A 11 -5.42 -6.27 -30.57
CA LYS A 11 -4.57 -7.39 -30.17
C LYS A 11 -3.14 -6.88 -29.95
N MET A 12 -2.68 -6.93 -28.71
CA MET A 12 -1.31 -6.56 -28.36
C MET A 12 -0.38 -7.76 -28.61
N ASN A 13 0.47 -7.68 -29.64
CA ASN A 13 1.44 -8.73 -29.98
C ASN A 13 2.89 -8.37 -29.55
N MET A 14 3.08 -7.22 -28.90
CA MET A 14 4.41 -6.79 -28.44
C MET A 14 4.77 -7.48 -27.11
N ASN A 15 6.07 -7.64 -26.86
CA ASN A 15 6.57 -8.13 -25.58
C ASN A 15 6.30 -7.11 -24.48
N THR A 16 5.78 -7.57 -23.35
CA THR A 16 5.49 -6.75 -22.17
C THR A 16 6.37 -7.19 -21.02
N HIS A 17 7.11 -6.25 -20.44
CA HIS A 17 7.96 -6.48 -19.28
C HIS A 17 7.67 -5.42 -18.21
N THR A 18 7.60 -5.85 -16.95
CA THR A 18 7.57 -4.95 -15.80
C THR A 18 8.96 -4.91 -15.20
N VAL A 19 9.51 -3.70 -15.02
CA VAL A 19 10.79 -3.51 -14.35
C VAL A 19 10.51 -2.89 -12.99
N ASP A 20 10.62 -3.71 -11.94
CA ASP A 20 10.41 -3.28 -10.56
C ASP A 20 11.64 -2.54 -10.02
N GLY A 21 11.44 -1.68 -9.01
CA GLY A 21 12.51 -0.95 -8.32
C GLY A 21 12.65 0.53 -8.67
N PHE A 22 11.83 1.05 -9.60
CA PHE A 22 11.86 2.46 -10.02
C PHE A 22 10.59 3.26 -9.67
N SER A 23 9.71 2.69 -8.83
CA SER A 23 8.42 3.31 -8.48
C SER A 23 8.53 4.51 -7.54
N GLY A 24 9.69 4.71 -6.89
CA GLY A 24 9.86 5.74 -5.84
C GLY A 24 9.15 5.41 -4.53
N HIS A 25 8.42 4.31 -4.45
CA HIS A 25 7.78 3.84 -3.22
C HIS A 25 8.67 2.85 -2.48
N SER A 26 8.64 2.92 -1.15
CA SER A 26 9.31 1.95 -0.31
C SER A 26 8.68 0.56 -0.48
N ASP A 27 9.53 -0.46 -0.63
CA ASP A 27 9.09 -1.84 -0.61
C ASP A 27 8.63 -2.29 0.79
N ARG A 28 8.08 -3.50 0.87
CA ARG A 28 7.57 -4.07 2.13
C ARG A 28 8.63 -4.12 3.24
N ASN A 29 9.86 -4.48 2.93
CA ASN A 29 10.93 -4.60 3.91
C ASN A 29 11.43 -3.22 4.36
N GLN A 30 11.49 -2.26 3.44
CA GLN A 30 11.82 -0.87 3.70
C GLN A 30 10.79 -0.23 4.63
N LEU A 31 9.48 -0.45 4.41
CA LEU A 31 8.41 0.03 5.29
C LEU A 31 8.51 -0.57 6.71
N MET A 32 8.72 -1.89 6.81
CA MET A 32 8.91 -2.54 8.11
C MET A 32 10.14 -2.00 8.84
N ASN A 33 11.24 -1.80 8.12
CA ASN A 33 12.48 -1.28 8.68
C ASN A 33 12.39 0.20 9.02
N TYR A 34 11.59 0.98 8.30
CA TYR A 34 11.32 2.37 8.61
C TYR A 34 10.71 2.49 10.00
N VAL A 35 9.64 1.73 10.27
CA VAL A 35 8.98 1.73 11.59
C VAL A 35 9.92 1.23 12.69
N LYS A 36 10.71 0.18 12.43
CA LYS A 36 11.70 -0.35 13.40
C LYS A 36 12.80 0.65 13.78
N ARG A 37 13.15 1.58 12.88
CA ARG A 37 14.24 2.55 13.07
C ARG A 37 13.76 3.91 13.60
N LEU A 38 12.47 4.07 13.89
CA LEU A 38 11.99 5.28 14.54
C LEU A 38 12.62 5.42 15.93
N ASN A 39 13.17 6.59 16.23
CA ASN A 39 13.82 6.86 17.53
C ASN A 39 12.87 6.67 18.71
N GLN A 40 11.61 7.09 18.55
CA GLN A 40 10.56 6.89 19.53
C GLN A 40 9.53 5.89 18.99
N LYS A 41 9.24 4.86 19.80
CA LYS A 41 8.22 3.87 19.45
C LYS A 41 6.85 4.57 19.39
N PRO A 42 6.12 4.49 18.26
CA PRO A 42 4.79 5.07 18.18
C PRO A 42 3.79 4.29 19.05
N GLU A 43 2.82 4.99 19.62
CA GLU A 43 1.71 4.40 20.39
C GLU A 43 0.69 3.72 19.47
N ARG A 44 0.49 4.28 18.28
CA ARG A 44 -0.43 3.78 17.26
C ARG A 44 0.16 3.98 15.87
N ILE A 45 -0.06 3.02 14.97
CA ILE A 45 0.35 3.10 13.57
C ILE A 45 -0.89 2.94 12.68
N LEU A 46 -1.05 3.82 11.69
CA LEU A 46 -2.13 3.76 10.72
C LEU A 46 -1.55 3.53 9.32
N THR A 47 -2.04 2.50 8.62
CA THR A 47 -1.63 2.20 7.24
C THR A 47 -2.70 2.67 6.26
N CYS A 48 -2.29 3.34 5.19
CA CYS A 48 -3.18 3.85 4.14
C CYS A 48 -2.45 3.87 2.79
N HIS A 49 -3.09 4.44 1.76
CA HIS A 49 -2.51 4.66 0.43
C HIS A 49 -1.94 3.36 -0.21
N GLY A 50 -2.74 2.31 -0.17
CA GLY A 50 -2.47 1.03 -0.83
C GLY A 50 -3.78 0.31 -1.09
N GLU A 51 -3.72 -0.76 -1.88
CA GLU A 51 -4.86 -1.68 -2.00
C GLU A 51 -5.30 -2.16 -0.61
N GLU A 52 -6.61 -2.38 -0.44
CA GLU A 52 -7.22 -2.73 0.85
C GLU A 52 -6.53 -3.91 1.55
N SER A 53 -6.26 -4.97 0.79
CA SER A 53 -5.57 -6.17 1.27
C SER A 53 -4.14 -5.85 1.73
N LYS A 54 -3.39 -5.05 0.97
CA LYS A 54 -2.00 -4.67 1.27
C LYS A 54 -1.90 -3.80 2.51
N CYS A 55 -2.82 -2.84 2.68
CA CYS A 55 -2.89 -2.03 3.90
C CYS A 55 -3.16 -2.90 5.13
N THR A 56 -4.14 -3.80 5.03
CA THR A 56 -4.51 -4.70 6.13
C THR A 56 -3.37 -5.67 6.49
N GLU A 57 -2.69 -6.24 5.49
CA GLU A 57 -1.57 -7.16 5.70
C GLU A 57 -0.36 -6.46 6.35
N LEU A 58 -0.04 -5.24 5.89
CA LEU A 58 1.02 -4.44 6.49
C LEU A 58 0.69 -4.08 7.93
N ALA A 59 -0.55 -3.66 8.21
CA ALA A 59 -1.01 -3.36 9.56
C ALA A 59 -0.86 -4.57 10.49
N TYR A 60 -1.27 -5.75 10.04
CA TYR A 60 -1.13 -6.99 10.80
C TYR A 60 0.34 -7.36 11.04
N SER A 61 1.19 -7.20 10.03
CA SER A 61 2.63 -7.48 10.12
C SER A 61 3.33 -6.56 11.12
N LEU A 62 2.98 -5.28 11.12
CA LEU A 62 3.48 -4.28 12.06
C LEU A 62 2.99 -4.54 13.48
N TYR A 63 1.72 -4.89 13.66
CA TYR A 63 1.17 -5.30 14.95
C TYR A 63 1.94 -6.49 15.54
N LYS A 64 2.15 -7.56 14.75
CA LYS A 64 2.86 -8.77 15.18
C LYS A 64 4.32 -8.50 15.55
N THR A 65 4.99 -7.62 14.81
CA THR A 65 6.42 -7.36 14.97
C THR A 65 6.71 -6.31 16.05
N MET A 66 5.96 -5.20 16.06
CA MET A 66 6.21 -4.05 16.93
C MET A 66 5.42 -4.10 18.24
N ARG A 67 4.37 -4.94 18.32
CA ARG A 67 3.41 -4.97 19.44
C ARG A 67 2.86 -3.57 19.73
N THR A 68 2.50 -2.84 18.67
CA THR A 68 1.91 -1.49 18.69
C THR A 68 0.53 -1.57 18.07
N GLU A 69 -0.45 -0.84 18.60
CA GLU A 69 -1.79 -0.76 18.01
C GLU A 69 -1.66 -0.33 16.55
N THR A 70 -2.14 -1.15 15.62
CA THR A 70 -2.02 -0.86 14.19
C THR A 70 -3.37 -1.04 13.50
N LYS A 71 -3.75 -0.11 12.63
CA LYS A 71 -5.04 -0.16 11.93
C LYS A 71 -4.93 0.32 10.48
N ALA A 72 -5.71 -0.29 9.60
CA ALA A 72 -5.97 0.19 8.24
C ALA A 72 -7.40 0.78 8.23
N PRO A 73 -7.58 2.10 8.36
CA PRO A 73 -8.90 2.70 8.44
C PRO A 73 -9.60 2.68 7.08
N GLN A 74 -10.92 2.53 7.12
CA GLN A 74 -11.75 2.67 5.91
C GLN A 74 -12.02 4.14 5.60
N ASN A 75 -12.34 4.44 4.34
CA ASN A 75 -12.78 5.79 3.97
C ASN A 75 -13.99 6.19 4.83
N ILE A 76 -14.02 7.44 5.31
CA ILE A 76 -15.06 8.01 6.19
C ILE A 76 -15.00 7.48 7.64
N GLU A 77 -14.10 6.55 7.97
CA GLU A 77 -13.86 6.17 9.35
C GLU A 77 -13.16 7.28 10.14
N VAL A 78 -13.61 7.53 11.38
CA VAL A 78 -13.02 8.54 12.27
C VAL A 78 -12.29 7.86 13.41
N LEU A 79 -11.01 8.19 13.57
CA LEU A 79 -10.18 7.74 14.69
C LEU A 79 -9.85 8.93 15.60
N ARG A 80 -10.21 8.82 16.87
CA ARG A 80 -9.81 9.80 17.88
C ARG A 80 -8.41 9.47 18.41
N LEU A 81 -7.50 10.43 18.28
CA LEU A 81 -6.20 10.44 18.96
C LEU A 81 -6.36 11.20 20.29
N LYS A 82 -5.69 10.75 21.34
CA LYS A 82 -5.70 11.42 22.66
C LYS A 82 -4.35 12.08 22.88
#